data_AF-A0A1F5CS62-F1
#
_entry.id   AF-A0A1F5CS62-F1
#
_cell.length_a   1.000
_cell.length_b   1.000
_cell.length_c   1.000
_cell.angle_alpha   90.00
_cell.angle_beta   90.00
_cell.angle_gamma   90.00
#
_symmetry.space_group_name_H-M   'P 1'
#
loop_
_entity.id
_entity.type
_entity.pdbx_description
1 polymer ?
#
loop_
_entity_poly.entity_id
_entity_poly.type
_entity_poly.pdbx_seq_one_letter_code
_entity_poly.pdbx_strand_id
1 'polypeptide(L)'
;MDNLFFVLVEGVSAAIAFVLVWFMVKPYRMTGENRFLGLPIGFAFLGVSYICMGASLSLGESSLLDEMRWLQLFTGAYAFVFIAVTYHLSFETHERKARLLMQAFASLTVLVSIFLFIVVFLPPVLAFPSYKAADEYFKVFNMMLALYVTLQTLRSHALKPESKTILAPLGYALLAFSQYSFLIWSLDSSFSAFIGAHAIRIVGLLVFLFVSYEAIIARKNVAREGQV
;
A
#
# COMPACT_ATOMS: atom_id res chain seq x y z
N MET A 1 2.01 -1.84 -27.17
CA MET A 1 2.82 -2.40 -26.07
C MET A 1 2.14 -3.67 -25.61
N ASP A 2 2.90 -4.74 -25.47
CA ASP A 2 2.35 -6.06 -25.19
C ASP A 2 1.88 -6.15 -23.74
N ASN A 3 0.74 -6.80 -23.49
CA ASN A 3 0.21 -7.03 -22.14
C ASN A 3 1.25 -7.65 -21.20
N LEU A 4 2.17 -8.44 -21.76
CA LEU A 4 3.32 -9.02 -21.06
C LEU A 4 4.19 -7.96 -20.35
N PHE A 5 4.44 -6.82 -20.99
CA PHE A 5 5.25 -5.75 -20.39
C PHE A 5 4.60 -5.23 -19.10
N PHE A 6 3.30 -4.97 -19.12
CA PHE A 6 2.59 -4.47 -17.94
C PHE A 6 2.46 -5.54 -16.85
N VAL A 7 2.30 -6.81 -17.22
CA VAL A 7 2.35 -7.93 -16.25
C VAL A 7 3.71 -7.98 -15.54
N LEU A 8 4.82 -7.79 -16.27
CA LEU A 8 6.15 -7.73 -15.68
C LEU A 8 6.30 -6.52 -14.74
N VAL A 9 5.79 -5.36 -15.13
CA VAL A 9 5.78 -4.13 -14.30
C VAL A 9 5.01 -4.35 -12.99
N GLU A 10 3.87 -5.02 -13.04
CA GLU A 10 3.12 -5.43 -11.85
C GLU A 10 3.90 -6.42 -10.98
N GLY A 11 4.52 -7.43 -11.60
CA GLY A 11 5.38 -8.40 -10.92
C GLY A 11 6.56 -7.74 -10.20
N VAL A 12 7.24 -6.78 -10.84
CA VAL A 12 8.33 -6.01 -10.22
C VAL A 12 7.80 -5.17 -9.05
N SER A 13 6.65 -4.52 -9.22
CA SER A 13 6.03 -3.71 -8.16
C SER A 13 5.66 -4.57 -6.95
N ALA A 14 5.11 -5.77 -7.19
CA ALA A 14 4.80 -6.74 -6.15
C ALA A 14 6.07 -7.23 -5.43
N ALA A 15 7.11 -7.59 -6.19
CA ALA A 15 8.38 -8.03 -5.62
C ALA A 15 9.00 -6.98 -4.69
N ILE A 16 9.04 -5.71 -5.11
CA ILE A 16 9.56 -4.63 -4.28
C ILE A 16 8.71 -4.47 -3.00
N ALA A 17 7.37 -4.53 -3.13
CA ALA A 17 6.47 -4.45 -1.98
C ALA A 17 6.70 -5.58 -0.96
N PHE A 18 6.92 -6.82 -1.40
CA PHE A 18 7.23 -7.94 -0.51
C PHE A 18 8.63 -7.84 0.12
N VAL A 19 9.61 -7.33 -0.61
CA VAL A 19 10.94 -7.03 -0.04
C VAL A 19 10.84 -5.96 1.04
N LEU A 20 10.00 -4.94 0.85
CA LEU A 20 9.70 -3.94 1.88
C LEU A 20 9.08 -4.56 3.13
N VAL A 21 8.12 -5.48 2.97
CA VAL A 21 7.52 -6.22 4.08
C VAL A 21 8.60 -6.93 4.89
N TRP A 22 9.51 -7.64 4.23
CA TRP A 22 10.62 -8.31 4.89
C TRP A 22 11.48 -7.35 5.74
N PHE A 23 11.81 -6.18 5.18
CA PHE A 23 12.59 -5.18 5.91
C PHE A 23 11.82 -4.57 7.09
N MET A 24 10.51 -4.35 6.95
CA MET A 24 9.67 -3.72 7.97
C MET A 24 9.28 -4.69 9.11
N VAL A 25 9.21 -6.01 8.84
CA VAL A 25 8.94 -7.04 9.87
C VAL A 25 10.11 -7.18 10.85
N LYS A 26 11.34 -6.90 10.40
CA LYS A 26 12.54 -7.09 11.23
C LYS A 26 12.55 -6.19 12.49
N PRO A 27 12.30 -4.86 12.41
CA PRO A 27 12.12 -4.02 13.58
C PRO A 27 11.02 -4.51 14.54
N TYR A 28 9.89 -4.98 14.00
CA TYR A 28 8.78 -5.52 14.83
C TYR A 28 9.23 -6.72 15.68
N ARG A 29 9.96 -7.66 15.09
CA ARG A 29 10.48 -8.83 15.82
C ARG A 29 11.45 -8.45 16.95
N MET A 30 12.09 -7.29 16.85
CA MET A 30 13.05 -6.80 17.86
C MET A 30 12.38 -6.03 18.99
N THR A 31 11.36 -5.23 18.71
CA THR A 31 10.69 -4.41 19.73
C THR A 31 9.45 -5.07 20.33
N GLY A 32 8.83 -6.02 19.63
CA GLY A 32 7.58 -6.65 20.04
C GLY A 32 6.37 -5.70 20.04
N GLU A 33 6.53 -4.47 19.54
CA GLU A 33 5.49 -3.45 19.60
C GLU A 33 4.55 -3.55 18.39
N ASN A 34 3.29 -3.92 18.65
CA ASN A 34 2.26 -4.08 17.62
C ASN A 34 2.00 -2.83 16.77
N ARG A 35 2.43 -1.63 17.22
CA ARG A 35 2.31 -0.40 16.42
C ARG A 35 3.07 -0.47 15.09
N PHE A 36 4.10 -1.30 15.00
CA PHE A 36 4.89 -1.44 13.77
C PHE A 36 4.33 -2.48 12.79
N LEU A 37 3.23 -3.16 13.11
CA LEU A 37 2.66 -4.20 12.23
C LEU A 37 1.83 -3.66 11.08
N GLY A 38 1.19 -2.51 11.23
CA GLY A 38 0.29 -2.03 10.18
C GLY A 38 1.03 -1.60 8.91
N LEU A 39 2.28 -1.14 9.02
CA LEU A 39 3.14 -0.81 7.88
C LEU A 39 3.47 -2.06 7.01
N PRO A 40 4.08 -3.15 7.53
CA PRO A 40 4.34 -4.35 6.75
C PRO A 40 3.05 -5.01 6.25
N ILE A 41 1.96 -5.00 7.02
CA ILE A 41 0.66 -5.50 6.56
C ILE A 41 0.16 -4.68 5.37
N GLY A 42 0.25 -3.34 5.45
CA GLY A 42 -0.13 -2.45 4.36
C GLY A 42 0.64 -2.71 3.07
N PHE A 43 1.98 -2.83 3.16
CA PHE A 43 2.81 -3.17 1.99
C PHE A 43 2.58 -4.61 1.48
N ALA A 44 2.22 -5.56 2.35
CA ALA A 44 1.84 -6.91 1.92
C ALA A 44 0.57 -6.87 1.06
N PHE A 45 -0.43 -6.12 1.50
CA PHE A 45 -1.67 -5.92 0.75
C PHE A 45 -1.42 -5.18 -0.58
N LEU A 46 -0.50 -4.21 -0.64
CA LEU A 46 -0.09 -3.59 -1.91
C LEU A 46 0.52 -4.64 -2.85
N GLY A 47 1.40 -5.50 -2.35
CA GLY A 47 2.01 -6.58 -3.15
C GLY A 47 0.96 -7.53 -3.73
N VAL A 48 -0.02 -7.95 -2.92
CA VAL A 48 -1.14 -8.78 -3.38
C VAL A 48 -1.98 -8.03 -4.42
N SER A 49 -2.30 -6.76 -4.19
CA SER A 49 -3.04 -5.92 -5.14
C SER A 49 -2.35 -5.87 -6.51
N TYR A 50 -1.02 -5.71 -6.54
CA TYR A 50 -0.25 -5.70 -7.78
C TYR A 50 -0.24 -7.05 -8.48
N ILE A 51 -0.15 -8.17 -7.74
CA ILE A 51 -0.30 -9.52 -8.33
C ILE A 51 -1.69 -9.67 -8.96
N CYS A 52 -2.75 -9.27 -8.26
CA CYS A 52 -4.11 -9.35 -8.78
C CYS A 52 -4.29 -8.47 -10.04
N MET A 53 -3.69 -7.28 -10.06
CA MET A 53 -3.66 -6.42 -11.25
C MET A 53 -2.96 -7.12 -12.42
N GLY A 54 -1.76 -7.66 -12.20
CA GLY A 54 -1.00 -8.39 -13.22
C GLY A 54 -1.75 -9.62 -13.74
N ALA A 55 -2.39 -10.37 -12.84
CA ALA A 55 -3.24 -11.49 -13.19
C ALA A 55 -4.40 -11.03 -14.09
N SER A 56 -5.11 -9.96 -13.72
CA SER A 56 -6.23 -9.44 -14.52
C SER A 56 -5.82 -9.00 -15.94
N LEU A 57 -4.59 -8.50 -16.10
CA LEU A 57 -4.02 -8.14 -17.41
C LEU A 57 -3.65 -9.36 -18.26
N SER A 58 -3.30 -10.48 -17.62
CA SER A 58 -2.92 -11.73 -18.29
C SER A 58 -4.11 -12.62 -18.66
N LEU A 59 -5.23 -12.52 -17.93
CA LEU A 59 -6.31 -13.51 -17.92
C LEU A 59 -7.35 -13.35 -19.05
N GLY A 60 -7.30 -12.28 -19.86
CA GLY A 60 -8.22 -12.11 -21.00
C GLY A 60 -9.70 -12.28 -20.61
N GLU A 61 -10.52 -12.92 -21.44
CA GLU A 61 -11.96 -13.16 -21.20
C GLU A 61 -12.26 -14.33 -20.23
N SER A 62 -11.34 -14.67 -19.32
CA SER A 62 -11.62 -15.73 -18.33
C SER A 62 -12.72 -15.32 -17.35
N SER A 63 -13.44 -16.32 -16.84
CA SER A 63 -14.44 -16.12 -15.79
C SER A 63 -13.88 -15.60 -14.46
N LEU A 64 -12.56 -15.55 -14.29
CA LEU A 64 -11.88 -15.08 -13.06
C LEU A 64 -11.46 -13.61 -13.13
N LEU A 65 -11.63 -12.95 -14.27
CA LEU A 65 -11.13 -11.59 -14.49
C LEU A 65 -11.81 -10.57 -13.58
N ASP A 66 -13.12 -10.70 -13.38
CA ASP A 66 -13.87 -9.77 -12.53
C ASP A 66 -13.49 -9.94 -11.05
N GLU A 67 -13.30 -11.17 -10.59
CA GLU A 67 -12.87 -11.48 -9.23
C GLU A 67 -11.47 -10.93 -8.96
N MET A 68 -10.52 -11.10 -9.89
CA MET A 68 -9.17 -10.55 -9.74
C MET A 68 -9.16 -9.02 -9.67
N ARG A 69 -10.02 -8.38 -10.48
CA ARG A 69 -10.22 -6.93 -10.46
C ARG A 69 -10.79 -6.44 -9.13
N TRP A 70 -11.83 -7.08 -8.62
CA TRP A 70 -12.38 -6.74 -7.31
C TRP A 70 -11.37 -6.98 -6.18
N LEU A 71 -10.68 -8.12 -6.18
CA LEU A 71 -9.63 -8.41 -5.20
C LEU A 71 -8.51 -7.36 -5.24
N GLN A 72 -8.11 -6.91 -6.43
CA GLN A 72 -7.13 -5.84 -6.61
C GLN A 72 -7.58 -4.54 -5.94
N LEU A 73 -8.83 -4.09 -6.14
CA LEU A 73 -9.38 -2.88 -5.52
C LEU A 73 -9.39 -2.96 -4.00
N PHE A 74 -9.92 -4.06 -3.45
CA PHE A 74 -10.06 -4.20 -2.01
C PHE A 74 -8.70 -4.29 -1.32
N THR A 75 -7.82 -5.16 -1.80
CA THR A 75 -6.47 -5.27 -1.24
C THR A 75 -5.70 -3.95 -1.33
N GLY A 76 -5.87 -3.20 -2.42
CA GLY A 76 -5.30 -1.85 -2.57
C GLY A 76 -5.81 -0.86 -1.52
N ALA A 77 -7.13 -0.82 -1.27
CA ALA A 77 -7.69 0.05 -0.22
C ALA A 77 -7.25 -0.36 1.18
N TYR A 78 -7.27 -1.65 1.51
CA TYR A 78 -6.80 -2.12 2.80
C TYR A 78 -5.36 -1.73 3.06
N ALA A 79 -4.51 -1.87 2.04
CA ALA A 79 -3.13 -1.41 2.11
C ALA A 79 -3.01 0.03 2.60
N PHE A 80 -3.69 0.98 1.94
CA PHE A 80 -3.63 2.39 2.31
C PHE A 80 -4.27 2.66 3.67
N VAL A 81 -5.34 1.96 4.05
CA VAL A 81 -5.96 2.08 5.37
C VAL A 81 -5.00 1.63 6.47
N PHE A 82 -4.36 0.47 6.33
CA PHE A 82 -3.40 -0.02 7.31
C PHE A 82 -2.22 0.94 7.47
N ILE A 83 -1.70 1.48 6.37
CA ILE A 83 -0.63 2.49 6.41
C ILE A 83 -1.14 3.75 7.13
N ALA A 84 -2.31 4.29 6.76
CA ALA A 84 -2.87 5.49 7.37
C ALA A 84 -3.13 5.34 8.87
N VAL A 85 -3.77 4.24 9.28
CA VAL A 85 -4.02 3.93 10.69
C VAL A 85 -2.71 3.80 11.46
N THR A 86 -1.69 3.16 10.89
CA THR A 86 -0.36 3.05 11.52
C THR A 86 0.21 4.42 11.86
N TYR A 87 0.15 5.37 10.91
CA TYR A 87 0.67 6.72 11.14
C TYR A 87 -0.20 7.55 12.09
N HIS A 88 -1.52 7.40 12.00
CA HIS A 88 -2.44 8.05 12.93
C HIS A 88 -2.14 7.62 14.38
N LEU A 89 -2.04 6.30 14.60
CA LEU A 89 -1.74 5.73 15.92
C LEU A 89 -0.31 5.99 16.38
N SER A 90 0.66 6.14 15.46
CA SER A 90 2.04 6.47 15.84
C SER A 90 2.18 7.85 16.47
N PHE A 91 1.24 8.76 16.20
CA PHE A 91 1.23 10.12 16.72
C PHE A 91 0.56 10.21 18.10
N GLU A 92 -0.40 9.31 18.38
CA GLU A 92 -1.06 9.23 19.68
C GLU A 92 -0.28 8.31 20.62
N THR A 93 0.28 8.87 21.70
CA THR A 93 1.09 8.16 22.71
C THR A 93 0.35 7.07 23.52
N HIS A 94 -0.89 6.73 23.18
CA HIS A 94 -1.73 5.82 23.95
C HIS A 94 -1.61 4.37 23.45
N GLU A 95 -0.55 3.67 23.88
CA GLU A 95 -0.22 2.30 23.47
C GLU A 95 -1.37 1.28 23.61
N ARG A 96 -2.19 1.41 24.67
CA ARG A 96 -3.32 0.50 24.92
C ARG A 96 -4.47 0.70 23.92
N LYS A 97 -4.77 1.96 23.57
CA LYS A 97 -5.81 2.29 22.58
C LYS A 97 -5.36 1.92 21.17
N ALA A 98 -4.08 2.17 20.84
CA ALA A 98 -3.50 1.77 19.55
C ALA A 98 -3.54 0.26 19.33
N ARG A 99 -3.28 -0.55 20.38
CA ARG A 99 -3.38 -2.01 20.30
C ARG A 99 -4.81 -2.47 20.01
N LEU A 100 -5.79 -1.92 20.75
CA LEU A 100 -7.20 -2.27 20.56
C LEU A 100 -7.73 -1.81 19.20
N LEU A 101 -7.33 -0.63 18.72
CA LEU A 101 -7.70 -0.15 17.39
C LEU A 101 -7.07 -1.00 16.29
N MET A 102 -5.78 -1.35 16.37
CA MET A 102 -5.17 -2.27 15.40
C MET A 102 -5.84 -3.64 15.39
N GLN A 103 -6.21 -4.18 16.56
CA GLN A 103 -6.96 -5.44 16.65
C GLN A 103 -8.37 -5.29 16.06
N ALA A 104 -9.06 -4.18 16.32
CA ALA A 104 -10.36 -3.89 15.75
C ALA A 104 -10.28 -3.75 14.22
N PHE A 105 -9.32 -2.99 13.68
CA PHE A 105 -9.10 -2.87 12.24
C PHE A 105 -8.70 -4.20 11.59
N ALA A 106 -7.85 -5.00 12.24
CA ALA A 106 -7.51 -6.34 11.76
C ALA A 106 -8.75 -7.25 11.75
N SER A 107 -9.56 -7.24 12.82
CA SER A 107 -10.80 -8.02 12.89
C SER A 107 -11.84 -7.55 11.86
N LEU A 108 -11.97 -6.24 11.65
CA LEU A 108 -12.85 -5.66 10.64
C LEU A 108 -12.37 -6.00 9.23
N THR A 109 -11.06 -6.04 9.00
CA THR A 109 -10.48 -6.46 7.73
C THR A 109 -10.83 -7.92 7.44
N VAL A 110 -10.72 -8.81 8.42
CA VAL A 110 -11.12 -10.21 8.27
C VAL A 110 -12.63 -10.31 8.00
N LEU A 111 -13.45 -9.58 8.76
CA LEU A 111 -14.90 -9.56 8.60
C LEU A 111 -15.31 -9.08 7.19
N VAL A 112 -14.77 -7.96 6.75
CA VAL A 112 -15.10 -7.40 5.43
C VAL A 112 -14.50 -8.25 4.32
N SER A 113 -13.34 -8.87 4.51
CA SER A 113 -12.78 -9.83 3.55
C SER A 113 -13.67 -11.07 3.40
N ILE A 114 -14.25 -11.58 4.50
CA ILE A 114 -15.24 -12.66 4.46
C ILE A 114 -16.52 -12.18 3.77
N PHE A 115 -17.00 -10.99 4.09
CA PHE A 115 -18.20 -10.41 3.45
C PHE A 115 -18.00 -10.23 1.94
N LEU A 116 -16.83 -9.72 1.53
CA LEU A 116 -16.47 -9.57 0.12
C LEU A 116 -16.31 -10.91 -0.58
N PHE A 117 -15.73 -11.90 0.10
CA PHE A 117 -15.70 -13.26 -0.44
C PHE A 117 -17.12 -13.78 -0.69
N ILE A 118 -18.03 -13.58 0.26
CA ILE A 118 -19.43 -13.99 0.10
C ILE A 118 -20.08 -13.24 -1.06
N VAL A 119 -19.90 -11.92 -1.14
CA VAL A 119 -20.54 -11.08 -2.16
C VAL A 119 -20.00 -11.32 -3.57
N VAL A 120 -18.70 -11.53 -3.70
CA VAL A 120 -18.03 -11.70 -5.00
C VAL A 120 -18.19 -13.12 -5.54
N PHE A 121 -18.13 -14.13 -4.67
CA PHE A 121 -18.14 -15.55 -5.09
C PHE A 121 -19.49 -16.25 -4.93
N LEU A 122 -20.50 -15.63 -4.29
CA LEU A 122 -21.89 -16.12 -4.32
C LEU A 122 -22.77 -15.28 -5.27
N PRO A 123 -23.79 -15.90 -5.90
CA PRO A 123 -24.66 -15.23 -6.87
C PRO A 123 -25.32 -13.95 -6.31
N PRO A 124 -25.54 -12.92 -7.16
CA PRO A 124 -25.74 -11.56 -6.70
C PRO A 124 -27.13 -11.36 -6.07
N VAL A 125 -27.15 -10.99 -4.79
CA VAL A 125 -28.35 -10.50 -4.09
C VAL A 125 -28.42 -8.96 -4.10
N LEU A 126 -27.30 -8.27 -4.40
CA LEU A 126 -27.19 -6.81 -4.35
C LEU A 126 -26.68 -6.25 -5.69
N ALA A 127 -27.40 -5.30 -6.26
CA ALA A 127 -26.97 -4.56 -7.46
C ALA A 127 -25.84 -3.58 -7.08
N PHE A 128 -24.59 -3.99 -7.26
CA PHE A 128 -23.44 -3.10 -7.06
C PHE A 128 -23.34 -2.07 -8.20
N PRO A 129 -22.76 -0.88 -7.93
CA PRO A 129 -22.36 0.04 -9.01
C PRO A 129 -21.39 -0.67 -9.96
N SER A 130 -21.31 -0.19 -11.20
CA SER A 130 -20.40 -0.77 -12.19
C SER A 130 -18.96 -0.77 -11.66
N TYR A 131 -18.18 -1.79 -12.01
CA TYR A 131 -16.77 -1.91 -11.60
C TYR A 131 -15.99 -0.62 -11.84
N LYS A 132 -16.23 0.04 -12.98
CA LYS A 132 -15.59 1.32 -13.33
C LYS A 132 -15.84 2.41 -12.27
N ALA A 133 -17.09 2.58 -11.83
CA ALA A 133 -17.41 3.57 -10.81
C ALA A 133 -16.76 3.23 -9.47
N ALA A 134 -16.76 1.95 -9.08
CA ALA A 134 -16.07 1.49 -7.88
C ALA A 134 -14.56 1.80 -7.95
N ASP A 135 -13.90 1.41 -9.04
CA ASP A 135 -12.47 1.66 -9.28
C ASP A 135 -12.10 3.15 -9.13
N GLU A 136 -12.91 4.05 -9.67
CA GLU A 136 -12.73 5.50 -9.50
C GLU A 136 -12.85 5.96 -8.04
N TYR A 137 -13.89 5.50 -7.31
CA TYR A 137 -14.05 5.82 -5.90
C TYR A 137 -12.90 5.30 -5.03
N PHE A 138 -12.44 4.08 -5.29
CA PHE A 138 -11.33 3.46 -4.58
C PHE A 138 -10.02 4.22 -4.82
N LYS A 139 -9.74 4.67 -6.06
CA LYS A 139 -8.56 5.50 -6.37
C LYS A 139 -8.58 6.84 -5.65
N VAL A 140 -9.73 7.52 -5.64
CA VAL A 140 -9.89 8.79 -4.91
C VAL A 140 -9.68 8.59 -3.42
N PHE A 141 -10.25 7.53 -2.84
CA PHE A 141 -10.07 7.16 -1.45
C PHE A 141 -8.59 6.86 -1.11
N ASN A 142 -7.93 6.03 -1.90
CA ASN A 142 -6.52 5.68 -1.74
C ASN A 142 -5.61 6.91 -1.84
N MET A 143 -5.89 7.79 -2.80
CA MET A 143 -5.19 9.06 -2.96
C MET A 143 -5.33 9.94 -1.71
N MET A 144 -6.54 10.09 -1.15
CA MET A 144 -6.76 10.85 0.08
C MET A 144 -6.00 10.28 1.27
N LEU A 145 -5.99 8.95 1.43
CA LEU A 145 -5.22 8.29 2.50
C LEU A 145 -3.70 8.46 2.32
N ALA A 146 -3.20 8.33 1.10
CA ALA A 146 -1.79 8.52 0.80
C ALA A 146 -1.35 9.98 1.06
N LEU A 147 -2.18 10.96 0.68
CA LEU A 147 -1.97 12.38 1.01
C LEU A 147 -2.00 12.63 2.51
N TYR A 148 -2.95 12.04 3.23
CA TYR A 148 -3.01 12.12 4.69
C TYR A 148 -1.71 11.62 5.34
N VAL A 149 -1.23 10.44 4.93
CA VAL A 149 0.03 9.87 5.43
C VAL A 149 1.22 10.77 5.08
N THR A 150 1.24 11.32 3.87
CA THR A 150 2.28 12.26 3.41
C THR A 150 2.32 13.49 4.32
N LEU A 151 1.17 14.12 4.59
CA LEU A 151 1.09 15.31 5.45
C LEU A 151 1.49 14.97 6.89
N GLN A 152 1.07 13.82 7.40
CA GLN A 152 1.39 13.39 8.76
C GLN A 152 2.89 13.09 8.93
N THR A 153 3.50 12.44 7.95
CA THR A 153 4.95 12.18 7.93
C THR A 153 5.76 13.46 7.76
N LEU A 154 5.31 14.38 6.90
CA LEU A 154 5.93 15.68 6.72
C LEU A 154 5.83 16.53 7.99
N ARG A 155 4.69 16.54 8.68
CA ARG A 155 4.52 17.21 9.98
C ARG A 155 5.47 16.64 11.03
N SER A 156 5.64 15.31 11.05
CA SER A 156 6.56 14.66 11.97
C SER A 156 8.02 15.05 11.70
N HIS A 157 8.41 15.14 10.43
CA HIS A 157 9.72 15.65 10.01
C HIS A 157 9.90 17.13 10.37
N ALA A 158 8.90 17.98 10.16
CA ALA A 158 8.97 19.40 10.50
C ALA A 158 9.19 19.64 12.01
N LEU A 159 8.67 18.75 12.87
CA LEU A 159 8.88 18.82 14.32
C LEU A 159 10.27 18.34 14.76
N LYS A 160 10.85 17.38 14.04
CA LYS A 160 12.20 16.83 14.29
C LYS A 160 12.93 16.63 12.96
N PRO A 161 13.52 17.70 12.41
CA PRO A 161 14.10 17.65 11.08
C PRO A 161 15.39 16.83 11.10
N GLU A 162 15.34 15.67 10.44
CA GLU A 162 16.51 14.86 10.10
C GLU A 162 16.55 14.73 8.58
N SER A 163 17.67 15.02 7.91
CA SER A 163 17.70 15.06 6.43
C SER A 163 17.26 13.75 5.76
N LYS A 164 17.41 12.62 6.46
CA LYS A 164 17.00 11.29 5.99
C LYS A 164 15.50 11.01 6.14
N THR A 165 14.76 11.75 6.96
CA THR A 165 13.34 11.50 7.23
C THR A 165 12.39 12.13 6.20
N ILE A 166 12.89 12.98 5.29
CA ILE A 166 12.07 13.58 4.21
C ILE A 166 11.77 12.62 3.04
N LEU A 167 12.56 11.55 2.91
CA LEU A 167 12.37 10.58 1.83
C LEU A 167 11.11 9.73 2.01
N ALA A 168 10.71 9.45 3.26
CA ALA A 168 9.46 8.74 3.54
C ALA A 168 8.19 9.48 3.08
N PRO A 169 7.96 10.77 3.43
CA PRO A 169 6.85 11.55 2.89
C PRO A 169 6.90 11.64 1.36
N LEU A 170 8.09 11.77 0.77
CA LEU A 170 8.22 11.76 -0.70
C LEU A 170 7.72 10.45 -1.31
N GLY A 171 8.05 9.29 -0.73
CA GLY A 171 7.54 7.99 -1.17
C GLY A 171 6.00 7.92 -1.15
N TYR A 172 5.36 8.43 -0.09
CA TYR A 172 3.88 8.45 0.00
C TYR A 172 3.25 9.43 -0.97
N ALA A 173 3.89 10.59 -1.18
CA ALA A 173 3.46 11.57 -2.17
C ALA A 173 3.47 10.96 -3.57
N LEU A 174 4.54 10.24 -3.93
CA LEU A 174 4.64 9.53 -5.20
C LEU A 174 3.54 8.46 -5.33
N LEU A 175 3.24 7.69 -4.28
CA LEU A 175 2.11 6.76 -4.32
C LEU A 175 0.77 7.49 -4.52
N ALA A 176 0.55 8.65 -3.91
CA ALA A 176 -0.64 9.46 -4.12
C ALA A 176 -0.74 9.97 -5.57
N PHE A 177 0.36 10.48 -6.13
CA PHE A 177 0.44 10.90 -7.53
C PHE A 177 0.18 9.73 -8.49
N SER A 178 0.67 8.54 -8.18
CA SER A 178 0.37 7.34 -8.95
C SER A 178 -1.14 7.03 -8.97
N GLN A 179 -1.84 7.10 -7.81
CA GLN A 179 -3.29 6.93 -7.75
C GLN A 179 -4.03 8.00 -8.57
N TYR A 180 -3.57 9.25 -8.49
CA TYR A 180 -4.10 10.35 -9.31
C TYR A 180 -3.92 10.07 -10.82
N SER A 181 -2.75 9.63 -11.25
CA SER A 181 -2.50 9.29 -12.66
C SER A 181 -3.35 8.11 -13.13
N PHE A 182 -3.56 7.09 -12.31
CA PHE A 182 -4.49 5.99 -12.61
C PHE A 182 -5.96 6.44 -12.66
N LEU A 183 -6.33 7.48 -11.90
CA LEU A 183 -7.66 8.07 -11.95
C LEU A 183 -7.87 8.81 -13.27
N ILE A 184 -6.91 9.64 -13.69
CA ILE A 184 -6.96 10.33 -14.98
C ILE A 184 -7.13 9.32 -16.13
N TRP A 185 -6.31 8.26 -16.13
CA TRP A 185 -6.45 7.19 -17.11
C TRP A 185 -7.85 6.53 -17.12
N SER A 186 -8.51 6.37 -15.97
CA SER A 186 -9.89 5.84 -15.93
C SER A 186 -10.91 6.75 -16.62
N LEU A 187 -10.68 8.06 -16.55
CA LEU A 187 -11.58 9.08 -17.08
C LEU A 187 -11.38 9.28 -18.58
N ASP A 188 -10.13 9.40 -19.03
CA ASP A 188 -9.80 9.81 -20.40
C ASP A 188 -9.10 8.73 -21.25
N SER A 189 -8.80 7.57 -20.66
CA SER A 189 -8.02 6.49 -21.29
C SER A 189 -6.64 6.92 -21.81
N SER A 190 -6.06 7.98 -21.23
CA SER A 190 -4.76 8.52 -21.62
C SER A 190 -3.63 7.54 -21.32
N PHE A 191 -2.94 7.13 -22.38
CA PHE A 191 -1.82 6.20 -22.28
C PHE A 191 -0.63 6.77 -21.50
N SER A 192 -0.39 8.09 -21.58
CA SER A 192 0.67 8.74 -20.82
C SER A 192 0.38 8.74 -19.33
N ALA A 193 -0.89 8.95 -18.94
CA ALA A 193 -1.33 8.86 -17.55
C ALA A 193 -1.13 7.44 -17.00
N PHE A 194 -1.46 6.42 -17.80
CA PHE A 194 -1.25 5.02 -17.44
C PHE A 194 0.21 4.66 -17.19
N ILE A 195 1.10 4.95 -18.15
CA ILE A 195 2.55 4.67 -18.00
C ILE A 195 3.13 5.48 -16.85
N GLY A 196 2.78 6.77 -16.78
CA GLY A 196 3.21 7.66 -15.71
C GLY A 196 2.84 7.12 -14.34
N ALA A 197 1.62 6.59 -14.18
CA ALA A 197 1.16 6.00 -12.93
C ALA A 197 2.05 4.83 -12.48
N HIS A 198 2.40 3.91 -13.38
CA HIS A 198 3.30 2.80 -13.06
C HIS A 198 4.72 3.26 -12.74
N ALA A 199 5.27 4.18 -13.54
CA ALA A 199 6.62 4.70 -13.34
C ALA A 199 6.74 5.40 -11.98
N ILE A 200 5.81 6.31 -11.68
CA ILE A 200 5.75 7.04 -10.40
C ILE A 200 5.62 6.04 -9.22
N ARG A 201 4.78 5.01 -9.35
CA ARG A 201 4.61 3.98 -8.32
C ARG A 201 5.92 3.26 -8.02
N ILE A 202 6.62 2.79 -9.06
CA ILE A 202 7.90 2.08 -8.90
C ILE A 202 8.91 2.99 -8.22
N VAL A 203 9.03 4.25 -8.65
CA VAL A 203 9.93 5.21 -8.00
C VAL A 203 9.57 5.39 -6.53
N GLY A 204 8.29 5.54 -6.20
CA GLY A 204 7.82 5.61 -4.81
C GLY A 204 8.21 4.39 -3.98
N LEU A 205 8.02 3.17 -4.51
CA LEU A 205 8.41 1.93 -3.85
C LEU A 205 9.93 1.82 -3.67
N LEU A 206 10.72 2.24 -4.66
CA LEU A 206 12.19 2.26 -4.57
C LEU A 206 12.68 3.26 -3.53
N VAL A 207 12.03 4.42 -3.39
CA VAL A 207 12.32 5.38 -2.32
C VAL A 207 12.11 4.74 -0.94
N PHE A 208 11.01 4.03 -0.73
CA PHE A 208 10.80 3.29 0.53
C PHE A 208 11.85 2.22 0.77
N LEU A 209 12.28 1.53 -0.30
CA LEU A 209 13.27 0.46 -0.21
C LEU A 209 14.62 1.02 0.24
N PHE A 210 15.03 2.13 -0.37
CA PHE A 210 16.23 2.86 0.00
C PHE A 210 16.19 3.33 1.47
N VAL A 211 15.09 3.95 1.90
CA VAL A 211 14.91 4.40 3.30
C VAL A 211 14.99 3.23 4.27
N SER A 212 14.33 2.11 3.96
CA SER A 212 14.33 0.92 4.82
C SER A 212 15.71 0.26 4.91
N TYR A 213 16.45 0.23 3.81
CA TYR A 213 17.80 -0.30 3.73
C TYR A 213 18.79 0.53 4.57
N GLU A 214 18.78 1.84 4.39
CA GLU A 214 19.58 2.80 5.17
C GLU A 214 19.33 2.65 6.68
N ALA A 215 18.06 2.55 7.08
CA ALA A 215 17.69 2.40 8.49
C ALA A 215 18.27 1.12 9.11
N ILE A 216 18.38 0.04 8.34
CA ILE A 216 18.95 -1.23 8.82
C ILE A 216 20.47 -1.17 8.91
N ILE A 217 21.13 -0.52 7.95
CA ILE A 217 22.59 -0.33 7.99
C ILE A 217 22.98 0.54 9.18
N ALA A 218 22.30 1.68 9.37
CA ALA A 218 22.57 2.58 10.48
C ALA A 218 22.51 1.83 11.83
N ARG A 219 21.49 0.98 12.03
CA ARG A 219 21.38 0.15 13.23
C ARG A 219 22.51 -0.86 13.39
N LYS A 220 22.98 -1.49 12.30
CA LYS A 220 24.11 -2.44 12.37
C LYS A 220 25.40 -1.76 12.79
N ASN A 221 25.64 -0.53 12.37
CA ASN A 221 26.85 0.22 12.71
C ASN A 221 26.85 0.59 14.20
N VAL A 222 25.73 1.12 14.71
CA VAL A 222 25.58 1.43 16.14
C VAL A 222 25.77 0.19 17.03
N ALA A 223 25.23 -0.97 16.62
CA ALA A 223 25.40 -2.21 17.38
C ALA A 223 26.85 -2.72 17.42
N ARG A 224 27.66 -2.40 16.42
CA ARG A 224 29.10 -2.76 16.39
C ARG A 224 29.93 -1.83 17.26
N GLU A 225 29.61 -0.54 17.29
CA GLU A 225 30.31 0.45 18.10
C GLU A 225 30.02 0.30 19.60
N GLY A 226 28.81 -0.13 19.98
CA GLY A 226 28.45 -0.40 21.39
C GLY A 226 28.99 -1.73 21.96
N GLN A 227 29.80 -2.48 21.20
CA GLN A 227 30.47 -3.71 21.65
C GLN A 227 32.00 -3.55 21.80
N VAL A 228 32.51 -2.34 21.61
CA VAL A 228 33.91 -1.94 21.85
C VAL A 228 33.98 -1.12 23.13
#